data_AF-A0A957E0C4-F1
#
_entry.id   AF-A0A957E0C4-F1
#
_cell.length_a   1.000
_cell.length_b   1.000
_cell.length_c   1.000
_cell.angle_alpha   90.00
_cell.angle_beta   90.00
_cell.angle_gamma   90.00
#
_symmetry.space_group_name_H-M   'P 1'
#
loop_
_entity.id
_entity.type
_entity.pdbx_description
1 polymer ?
#
loop_
_entity_poly.entity_id
_entity_poly.type
_entity_poly.pdbx_seq_one_letter_code
_entity_poly.pdbx_strand_id
1 'polypeptide(L)'
;MTRRIVWLLVGIIVVLAGGAAAYSLYQRLTASVQVQVGSAPAMSTADATPDAGEITAVANQLRAAGLNENPILGDTAVSGHLARLNNSEVTLADLEQYASNLAYLNEYTAGRGTMIPTPFWDVRSSEMSANNWNEYWIVNQIAVPEAEPYLRLLADGYHRFSQFKAAEAVGEDTALDAALDMLLLVDGYYNEVSGPQPEDPEQRQGYAEAKLLVWQSLVAGSTRINPLTNEPMFSHSIYARNNIGTMYQYEIGEEMGISEVWGVSGFHPRFVGIAENNNQIEHMSISTILQVVMDESLSVLNAIEEEKVLAGQADSAEAAADMALNQAIHDEFAPLYAQDSQAAASALRRYLSGK
;
A
#
# COMPACT_ATOMS: atom_id res chain seq x y z
N MET A 1 24.11 -34.59 -29.12
CA MET A 1 24.23 -34.45 -27.65
C MET A 1 24.63 -33.03 -27.22
N THR A 2 25.55 -32.38 -27.95
CA THR A 2 26.06 -31.03 -27.68
C THR A 2 25.02 -29.90 -27.68
N ARG A 3 24.04 -29.89 -28.60
CA ARG A 3 23.00 -28.83 -28.64
C ARG A 3 22.12 -28.79 -27.38
N ARG A 4 21.77 -29.93 -26.78
CA ARG A 4 20.94 -29.98 -25.57
C ARG A 4 21.69 -29.48 -24.34
N ILE A 5 23.00 -29.74 -24.26
CA ILE A 5 23.85 -29.28 -23.16
C ILE A 5 24.02 -27.75 -23.20
N VAL A 6 24.13 -27.17 -24.40
CA VAL A 6 24.23 -25.71 -24.57
C VAL A 6 22.95 -25.01 -24.11
N TRP A 7 21.77 -25.50 -24.49
CA TRP A 7 20.49 -24.92 -24.04
C TRP A 7 20.28 -25.04 -22.52
N LEU A 8 20.72 -26.16 -21.93
CA LEU A 8 20.61 -26.39 -20.48
C LEU A 8 21.57 -25.46 -19.72
N LEU A 9 22.78 -25.22 -20.23
CA LEU A 9 23.73 -24.27 -19.66
C LEU A 9 23.26 -22.82 -19.81
N VAL A 10 22.68 -22.45 -20.95
CA VAL A 10 22.07 -21.11 -21.14
C VAL A 10 20.91 -20.91 -20.16
N GLY A 11 20.03 -21.91 -20.01
CA GLY A 11 18.94 -21.86 -19.02
C GLY A 11 19.44 -21.71 -17.58
N ILE A 12 20.47 -22.46 -17.19
CA ILE A 12 21.10 -22.33 -15.86
C ILE A 12 21.72 -20.95 -15.66
N ILE A 13 22.41 -20.40 -16.68
CA ILE A 13 23.02 -19.06 -16.59
C ILE A 13 21.94 -17.98 -16.48
N VAL A 14 20.83 -18.10 -17.20
CA VAL A 14 19.70 -17.17 -17.10
C VAL A 14 19.03 -17.26 -15.72
N VAL A 15 18.83 -18.46 -15.18
CA VAL A 15 18.27 -18.66 -13.82
C VAL A 15 19.22 -18.11 -12.74
N LEU A 16 20.53 -18.33 -12.88
CA LEU A 16 21.52 -17.79 -11.93
C LEU A 16 21.67 -16.28 -12.06
N ALA A 17 21.58 -15.72 -13.27
CA ALA A 17 21.62 -14.28 -13.50
C ALA A 17 20.33 -13.59 -13.01
N GLY A 18 19.17 -14.19 -13.26
CA GLY A 18 17.87 -13.73 -12.74
C GLY A 18 17.82 -13.83 -11.21
N GLY A 19 18.30 -14.93 -10.64
CA GLY A 19 18.41 -15.10 -9.18
C GLY A 19 19.41 -14.13 -8.54
N ALA A 20 20.55 -13.85 -9.18
CA ALA A 20 21.52 -12.86 -8.70
C ALA A 20 21.01 -11.42 -8.85
N ALA A 21 20.29 -11.10 -9.94
CA ALA A 21 19.61 -9.82 -10.12
C ALA A 21 18.52 -9.65 -9.06
N ALA A 22 17.63 -10.63 -8.87
CA ALA A 22 16.61 -10.63 -7.82
C ALA A 22 17.21 -10.54 -6.39
N TYR A 23 18.37 -11.14 -6.14
CA TYR A 23 19.07 -11.04 -4.86
C TYR A 23 19.75 -9.67 -4.65
N SER A 24 20.34 -9.09 -5.70
CA SER A 24 20.91 -7.74 -5.68
C SER A 24 19.82 -6.68 -5.53
N LEU A 25 18.70 -6.86 -6.25
CA LEU A 25 17.44 -6.13 -6.11
C LEU A 25 16.99 -6.15 -4.64
N TYR A 26 16.93 -7.34 -4.04
CA TYR A 26 16.59 -7.53 -2.63
C TYR A 26 17.52 -6.76 -1.66
N GLN A 27 18.83 -6.80 -1.88
CA GLN A 27 19.77 -6.06 -1.02
C GLN A 27 19.63 -4.54 -1.16
N ARG A 28 19.32 -4.03 -2.35
CA ARG A 28 19.06 -2.59 -2.57
C ARG A 28 17.71 -2.16 -2.00
N LEU A 29 16.69 -3.00 -2.12
CA LEU A 29 15.34 -2.77 -1.54
C LEU A 29 15.37 -2.66 -0.02
N THR A 30 16.09 -3.56 0.65
CA THR A 30 16.16 -3.59 2.12
C THR A 30 17.06 -2.49 2.70
N ALA A 31 18.05 -2.02 1.95
CA ALA A 31 18.97 -0.98 2.40
C ALA A 31 18.42 0.46 2.25
N SER A 32 17.49 0.69 1.32
CA SER A 32 17.00 2.04 0.99
C SER A 32 15.81 2.52 1.83
N VAL A 33 15.19 1.65 2.64
CA VAL A 33 13.91 1.96 3.31
C VAL A 33 13.90 1.61 4.81
N GLN A 34 15.02 1.81 5.52
CA GLN A 34 14.99 1.83 6.99
C GLN A 34 14.73 3.25 7.50
N VAL A 35 13.47 3.67 7.50
CA VAL A 35 13.06 4.85 8.28
C VAL A 35 13.06 4.44 9.75
N GLN A 36 14.05 4.91 10.52
CA GLN A 36 14.06 4.78 11.98
C GLN A 36 12.92 5.62 12.55
N VAL A 37 11.76 5.01 12.72
CA VAL A 37 10.69 5.55 13.54
C VAL A 37 10.96 5.10 14.97
N GLY A 38 10.92 6.03 15.93
CA GLY A 38 11.20 5.73 17.34
C GLY A 38 10.28 4.64 17.90
N SER A 39 10.71 3.96 18.97
CA SER A 39 9.87 3.00 19.69
C SER A 39 8.70 3.69 20.37
N ALA A 40 7.55 3.01 20.50
CA ALA A 40 6.47 3.56 21.31
C ALA A 40 6.97 3.72 22.77
N PRO A 41 6.61 4.81 23.46
CA PRO A 41 6.85 4.89 24.89
C PRO A 41 6.14 3.73 25.59
N ALA A 42 6.73 3.24 26.68
CA ALA A 42 6.07 2.26 27.53
C ALA A 42 4.71 2.82 27.96
N MET A 43 3.65 2.05 27.77
CA MET A 43 2.33 2.47 28.22
C MET A 43 2.29 2.54 29.74
N SER A 44 1.52 3.50 30.24
CA SER A 44 1.37 3.69 31.68
C SER A 44 0.71 2.45 32.28
N THR A 45 1.23 1.96 33.41
CA THR A 45 0.55 0.96 34.22
C THR A 45 -0.40 1.68 35.19
N ALA A 46 -1.66 1.26 35.26
CA ALA A 46 -2.64 1.90 36.13
C ALA A 46 -2.29 1.74 37.62
N ASP A 47 -2.36 2.83 38.40
CA ASP A 47 -2.18 2.80 39.85
C ASP A 47 -3.48 2.43 40.62
N ALA A 48 -4.63 2.44 39.95
CA ALA A 48 -5.94 2.15 40.54
C ALA A 48 -6.84 1.34 39.59
N THR A 49 -7.61 0.39 40.14
CA THR A 49 -8.61 -0.39 39.38
C THR A 49 -9.83 0.49 39.06
N PRO A 50 -10.21 0.64 37.78
CA PRO A 50 -11.40 1.41 37.39
C PRO A 50 -12.69 0.81 37.94
N ASP A 51 -13.66 1.64 38.27
CA ASP A 51 -14.99 1.19 38.68
C ASP A 51 -15.89 0.81 37.48
N ALA A 52 -17.03 0.15 37.76
CA ALA A 52 -17.94 -0.33 36.72
C ALA A 52 -18.58 0.80 35.89
N GLY A 53 -18.76 1.98 36.47
CA GLY A 53 -19.27 3.16 35.79
C GLY A 53 -18.25 3.73 34.81
N GLU A 54 -16.99 3.82 35.22
CA GLU A 54 -15.85 4.24 34.38
C GLU A 54 -15.65 3.30 33.19
N ILE A 55 -15.67 1.98 33.44
CA ILE A 55 -15.59 0.95 32.39
C ILE A 55 -16.73 1.11 31.38
N THR A 56 -17.96 1.36 31.85
CA THR A 56 -19.12 1.56 30.98
C THR A 56 -18.98 2.85 30.15
N ALA A 57 -18.47 3.92 30.76
CA ALA A 57 -18.26 5.21 30.09
C ALA A 57 -17.25 5.09 28.95
N VAL A 58 -16.07 4.49 29.20
CA VAL A 58 -15.04 4.34 28.16
C VAL A 58 -15.48 3.38 27.05
N ALA A 59 -16.22 2.31 27.38
CA ALA A 59 -16.79 1.42 26.38
C ALA A 59 -17.75 2.18 25.44
N ASN A 60 -18.58 3.08 25.98
CA ASN A 60 -19.49 3.89 25.18
C ASN A 60 -18.73 4.92 24.32
N GLN A 61 -17.63 5.48 24.81
CA GLN A 61 -16.78 6.37 24.01
C GLN A 61 -16.13 5.64 22.84
N LEU A 62 -15.58 4.44 23.06
CA LEU A 62 -14.99 3.60 22.01
C LEU A 62 -16.03 3.20 20.94
N ARG A 63 -17.26 2.86 21.36
CA ARG A 63 -18.38 2.62 20.43
C ARG A 63 -18.78 3.87 19.67
N ALA A 64 -18.84 5.02 20.34
CA ALA A 64 -19.17 6.30 19.70
C ALA A 64 -18.10 6.73 18.70
N ALA A 65 -16.84 6.37 18.94
CA ALA A 65 -15.75 6.50 17.99
C ALA A 65 -15.85 5.48 16.83
N GLY A 66 -16.82 4.58 16.82
CA GLY A 66 -17.11 3.67 15.70
C GLY A 66 -16.39 2.33 15.73
N LEU A 67 -15.81 1.92 16.87
CA LEU A 67 -15.29 0.57 17.02
C LEU A 67 -16.40 -0.47 17.09
N ASN A 68 -16.11 -1.67 16.58
CA ASN A 68 -16.99 -2.82 16.68
C ASN A 68 -17.10 -3.31 18.13
N GLU A 69 -18.21 -3.97 18.46
CA GLU A 69 -18.34 -4.64 19.77
C GLU A 69 -17.40 -5.86 19.86
N ASN A 70 -17.35 -6.63 18.77
CA ASN A 70 -16.56 -7.86 18.64
C ASN A 70 -15.58 -7.75 17.48
N PRO A 71 -14.45 -8.46 17.53
CA PRO A 71 -13.43 -8.39 16.49
C PRO A 71 -13.93 -8.74 15.08
N ILE A 72 -13.50 -7.95 14.10
CA ILE A 72 -13.67 -8.13 12.65
C ILE A 72 -12.31 -7.93 11.99
N LEU A 73 -11.92 -8.85 11.10
CA LEU A 73 -10.63 -8.80 10.37
C LEU A 73 -9.41 -8.56 11.28
N GLY A 74 -9.44 -9.09 12.50
CA GLY A 74 -8.35 -8.99 13.46
C GLY A 74 -8.20 -7.62 14.15
N ASP A 75 -9.21 -6.75 14.09
CA ASP A 75 -9.27 -5.57 14.98
C ASP A 75 -9.41 -5.98 16.46
N THR A 76 -9.10 -5.04 17.36
CA THR A 76 -9.16 -5.30 18.80
C THR A 76 -10.59 -5.26 19.31
N ALA A 77 -11.41 -4.36 18.74
CA ALA A 77 -12.78 -4.07 19.13
C ALA A 77 -12.91 -3.61 20.59
N VAL A 78 -14.11 -3.14 20.95
CA VAL A 78 -14.40 -2.66 22.32
C VAL A 78 -14.12 -3.77 23.34
N SER A 79 -14.55 -5.00 23.07
CA SER A 79 -14.33 -6.15 23.96
C SER A 79 -12.85 -6.43 24.23
N GLY A 80 -11.98 -6.33 23.22
CA GLY A 80 -10.54 -6.52 23.38
C GLY A 80 -9.90 -5.41 24.22
N HIS A 81 -10.27 -4.15 24.00
CA HIS A 81 -9.75 -3.04 24.81
C HIS A 81 -10.15 -3.15 26.28
N LEU A 82 -11.39 -3.54 26.57
CA LEU A 82 -11.85 -3.75 27.94
C LEU A 82 -11.14 -4.94 28.61
N ALA A 83 -10.82 -6.00 27.86
CA ALA A 83 -10.01 -7.09 28.38
C ALA A 83 -8.60 -6.62 28.75
N ARG A 84 -7.96 -5.79 27.91
CA ARG A 84 -6.66 -5.19 28.18
C ARG A 84 -6.68 -4.25 29.38
N LEU A 85 -7.74 -3.45 29.55
CA LEU A 85 -7.95 -2.62 30.73
C LEU A 85 -8.04 -3.47 32.01
N ASN A 86 -8.83 -4.54 31.97
CA ASN A 86 -8.96 -5.48 33.10
C ASN A 86 -7.63 -6.18 33.45
N ASN A 87 -6.79 -6.44 32.44
CA ASN A 87 -5.46 -7.02 32.62
C ASN A 87 -4.39 -5.99 33.01
N SER A 88 -4.75 -4.71 33.19
CA SER A 88 -3.80 -3.62 33.45
C SER A 88 -2.73 -3.44 32.35
N GLU A 89 -3.05 -3.83 31.11
CA GLU A 89 -2.19 -3.62 29.95
C GLU A 89 -2.34 -2.21 29.37
N VAL A 90 -3.46 -1.54 29.66
CA VAL A 90 -3.77 -0.13 29.37
C VAL A 90 -4.44 0.52 30.57
N THR A 91 -4.38 1.84 30.64
CA THR A 91 -5.16 2.63 31.61
C THR A 91 -6.47 3.14 31.02
N LEU A 92 -7.36 3.63 31.89
CA LEU A 92 -8.58 4.33 31.46
C LEU A 92 -8.23 5.55 30.60
N ALA A 93 -7.23 6.33 31.00
CA ALA A 93 -6.78 7.51 30.28
C ALA A 93 -6.24 7.18 28.87
N ASP A 94 -5.55 6.04 28.71
CA ASP A 94 -5.08 5.59 27.39
C ASP A 94 -6.26 5.32 26.47
N LEU A 95 -7.32 4.65 26.97
CA LEU A 95 -8.51 4.34 26.18
C LEU A 95 -9.37 5.57 25.88
N GLU A 96 -9.47 6.52 26.81
CA GLU A 96 -10.15 7.81 26.58
C GLU A 96 -9.42 8.64 25.52
N GLN A 97 -8.09 8.75 25.61
CA GLN A 97 -7.28 9.44 24.61
C GLN A 97 -7.39 8.76 23.25
N TYR A 98 -7.37 7.42 23.22
CA TYR A 98 -7.54 6.65 22.00
C TYR A 98 -8.91 6.89 21.35
N ALA A 99 -9.99 6.84 22.13
CA ALA A 99 -11.34 7.14 21.63
C ALA A 99 -11.44 8.57 21.08
N SER A 100 -10.84 9.55 21.77
CA SER A 100 -10.79 10.94 21.29
C SER A 100 -10.01 11.08 19.97
N ASN A 101 -8.88 10.40 19.84
CA ASN A 101 -8.08 10.43 18.62
C ASN A 101 -8.83 9.76 17.45
N LEU A 102 -9.47 8.61 17.69
CA LEU A 102 -10.32 7.96 16.68
C LEU A 102 -11.47 8.86 16.23
N ALA A 103 -12.15 9.53 17.17
CA ALA A 103 -13.21 10.47 16.85
C ALA A 103 -12.71 11.64 15.97
N TYR A 104 -11.52 12.17 16.28
CA TYR A 104 -10.86 13.19 15.44
C TYR A 104 -10.55 12.66 14.03
N LEU A 105 -9.95 11.48 13.91
CA LEU A 105 -9.62 10.89 12.60
C LEU A 105 -10.89 10.65 11.77
N ASN A 106 -11.97 10.20 12.39
CA ASN A 106 -13.24 10.00 11.72
C ASN A 106 -13.85 11.30 11.23
N GLU A 107 -13.90 12.34 12.08
CA GLU A 107 -14.41 13.64 11.69
C GLU A 107 -13.56 14.26 10.56
N TYR A 108 -12.24 14.17 10.67
CA TYR A 108 -11.30 14.69 9.68
C TYR A 108 -11.50 13.99 8.32
N THR A 109 -11.48 12.66 8.29
CA THR A 109 -11.60 11.88 7.05
C THR A 109 -13.00 12.01 6.44
N ALA A 110 -14.06 12.01 7.25
CA ALA A 110 -15.42 12.27 6.79
C ALA A 110 -15.55 13.67 6.15
N GLY A 111 -14.92 14.68 6.75
CA GLY A 111 -14.87 16.05 6.21
C GLY A 111 -14.16 16.17 4.85
N ARG A 112 -13.39 15.16 4.46
CA ARG A 112 -12.69 15.06 3.15
C ARG A 112 -13.49 14.28 2.10
N GLY A 113 -14.68 13.78 2.46
CA GLY A 113 -15.65 13.21 1.52
C GLY A 113 -16.05 11.79 1.87
N THR A 114 -15.12 10.96 2.34
CA THR A 114 -15.40 9.59 2.80
C THR A 114 -14.61 9.27 4.06
N MET A 115 -15.31 8.85 5.12
CA MET A 115 -14.71 8.45 6.38
C MET A 115 -13.94 7.15 6.21
N ILE A 116 -12.66 7.11 6.61
CA ILE A 116 -11.92 5.84 6.70
C ILE A 116 -12.54 5.01 7.84
N PRO A 117 -12.89 3.73 7.63
CA PRO A 117 -13.58 2.92 8.64
C PRO A 117 -12.81 2.87 9.96
N THR A 118 -13.43 3.19 11.10
CA THR A 118 -12.72 3.18 12.40
C THR A 118 -11.95 1.88 12.69
N PRO A 119 -12.53 0.67 12.42
CA PRO A 119 -11.84 -0.60 12.64
C PRO A 119 -10.50 -0.74 11.89
N PHE A 120 -10.31 -0.01 10.78
CA PHE A 120 -9.03 0.03 10.09
C PHE A 120 -7.92 0.55 11.00
N TRP A 121 -8.18 1.51 11.89
CA TRP A 121 -7.16 2.04 12.79
C TRP A 121 -6.85 1.09 13.97
N ASP A 122 -7.71 0.11 14.23
CA ASP A 122 -7.76 -0.65 15.47
C ASP A 122 -7.06 -2.02 15.41
N VAL A 123 -5.89 -2.07 14.76
CA VAL A 123 -5.15 -3.33 14.58
C VAL A 123 -3.72 -3.22 15.05
N ARG A 124 -3.28 -4.30 15.66
CA ARG A 124 -1.88 -4.53 16.01
C ARG A 124 -1.29 -5.61 15.10
N SER A 125 -0.55 -5.19 14.07
CA SER A 125 0.13 -6.13 13.17
C SER A 125 1.35 -6.80 13.85
N SER A 126 1.84 -7.89 13.25
CA SER A 126 3.09 -8.54 13.66
C SER A 126 4.29 -7.60 13.54
N GLU A 127 4.35 -6.80 12.47
CA GLU A 127 5.38 -5.77 12.27
C GLU A 127 5.33 -4.69 13.35
N MET A 128 4.13 -4.19 13.68
CA MET A 128 3.97 -3.24 14.79
C MET A 128 4.49 -3.86 16.09
N SER A 129 4.12 -5.10 16.36
CA SER A 129 4.59 -5.80 17.56
C SER A 129 6.11 -5.99 17.59
N ALA A 130 6.73 -6.34 16.45
CA ALA A 130 8.18 -6.48 16.32
C ALA A 130 8.93 -5.16 16.56
N ASN A 131 8.31 -4.02 16.23
CA ASN A 131 8.86 -2.69 16.43
C ASN A 131 8.43 -2.03 17.76
N ASN A 132 7.75 -2.78 18.64
CA ASN A 132 7.17 -2.28 19.89
C ASN A 132 6.18 -1.12 19.69
N TRP A 133 5.43 -1.14 18.60
CA TRP A 133 4.29 -0.26 18.34
C TRP A 133 2.97 -0.96 18.69
N ASN A 134 1.95 -0.15 18.96
CA ASN A 134 0.57 -0.57 19.15
C ASN A 134 -0.38 0.45 18.52
N GLU A 135 -1.64 0.04 18.35
CA GLU A 135 -2.70 0.82 17.74
C GLU A 135 -2.92 2.18 18.43
N TYR A 136 -2.80 2.23 19.76
CA TYR A 136 -2.96 3.47 20.54
C TYR A 136 -1.92 4.52 20.15
N TRP A 137 -0.67 4.09 20.06
CA TRP A 137 0.44 4.95 19.68
C TRP A 137 0.33 5.38 18.21
N ILE A 138 0.00 4.47 17.29
CA ILE A 138 -0.17 4.80 15.87
C ILE A 138 -1.29 5.82 15.67
N VAL A 139 -2.48 5.57 16.23
CA VAL A 139 -3.61 6.49 16.14
C VAL A 139 -3.25 7.85 16.72
N ASN A 140 -2.49 7.88 17.82
CA ASN A 140 -1.97 9.14 18.34
C ASN A 140 -0.99 9.83 17.36
N GLN A 141 -0.04 9.10 16.76
CA GLN A 141 0.89 9.68 15.79
C GLN A 141 0.19 10.21 14.52
N ILE A 142 -0.93 9.63 14.11
CA ILE A 142 -1.70 10.12 12.97
C ILE A 142 -2.60 11.31 13.37
N ALA A 143 -3.03 11.39 14.62
CA ALA A 143 -3.91 12.45 15.10
C ALA A 143 -3.19 13.78 15.42
N VAL A 144 -1.85 13.83 15.46
CA VAL A 144 -1.12 15.07 15.72
C VAL A 144 -1.06 15.98 14.48
N PRO A 145 -0.96 17.32 14.66
CA PRO A 145 -0.93 18.26 13.54
C PRO A 145 0.17 18.00 12.51
N GLU A 146 1.33 17.51 12.94
CA GLU A 146 2.48 17.23 12.06
C GLU A 146 2.20 16.09 11.06
N ALA A 147 1.27 15.20 11.38
CA ALA A 147 0.86 14.11 10.51
C ALA A 147 -0.28 14.50 9.55
N GLU A 148 -0.81 15.72 9.64
CA GLU A 148 -1.95 16.18 8.83
C GLU A 148 -1.72 16.02 7.32
N PRO A 149 -0.55 16.33 6.73
CA PRO A 149 -0.36 16.15 5.30
C PRO A 149 -0.52 14.68 4.87
N TYR A 150 -0.05 13.76 5.72
CA TYR A 150 -0.16 12.33 5.47
C TYR A 150 -1.58 11.83 5.69
N LEU A 151 -2.25 12.26 6.76
CA LEU A 151 -3.66 11.94 7.01
C LEU A 151 -4.55 12.45 5.86
N ARG A 152 -4.26 13.63 5.32
CA ARG A 152 -4.94 14.18 4.14
C ARG A 152 -4.73 13.30 2.91
N LEU A 153 -3.51 12.84 2.64
CA LEU A 153 -3.24 11.92 1.53
C LEU A 153 -4.06 10.64 1.66
N LEU A 154 -4.13 10.05 2.86
CA LEU A 154 -4.95 8.85 3.11
C LEU A 154 -6.45 9.15 2.90
N ALA A 155 -6.94 10.26 3.44
CA ALA A 155 -8.34 10.65 3.33
C ALA A 155 -8.77 10.94 1.88
N ASP A 156 -8.00 11.75 1.16
CA ASP A 156 -8.28 12.11 -0.24
C ASP A 156 -8.12 10.88 -1.15
N GLY A 157 -7.12 10.03 -0.90
CA GLY A 157 -6.92 8.77 -1.62
C GLY A 157 -8.08 7.80 -1.42
N TYR A 158 -8.50 7.58 -0.17
CA TYR A 158 -9.64 6.71 0.11
C TYR A 158 -10.95 7.29 -0.45
N HIS A 159 -11.17 8.60 -0.35
CA HIS A 159 -12.31 9.25 -0.98
C HIS A 159 -12.35 9.02 -2.50
N ARG A 160 -11.22 9.22 -3.20
CA ARG A 160 -11.12 8.93 -4.64
C ARG A 160 -11.44 7.47 -4.95
N PHE A 161 -10.94 6.54 -4.13
CA PHE A 161 -11.26 5.14 -4.29
C PHE A 161 -12.76 4.84 -4.13
N SER A 162 -13.41 5.40 -3.10
CA SER A 162 -14.84 5.21 -2.87
C SER A 162 -15.69 5.80 -4.00
N GLN A 163 -15.28 6.94 -4.59
CA GLN A 163 -15.91 7.48 -5.80
C GLN A 163 -15.82 6.50 -6.96
N PHE A 164 -14.64 5.93 -7.18
CA PHE A 164 -14.44 4.87 -8.18
C PHE A 164 -15.36 3.69 -7.92
N LYS A 165 -15.41 3.16 -6.69
CA LYS A 165 -16.26 2.00 -6.38
C LYS A 165 -17.75 2.26 -6.58
N ALA A 166 -18.22 3.47 -6.31
CA ALA A 166 -19.59 3.85 -6.57
C ALA A 166 -19.90 3.97 -8.09
N ALA A 167 -18.93 4.42 -8.89
CA ALA A 167 -19.08 4.70 -10.32
C ALA A 167 -18.71 3.51 -11.24
N GLU A 168 -17.92 2.56 -10.76
CA GLU A 168 -17.41 1.42 -11.54
C GLU A 168 -18.55 0.58 -12.14
N ALA A 169 -19.61 0.33 -11.37
CA ALA A 169 -20.74 -0.49 -11.79
C ALA A 169 -21.49 0.07 -13.01
N VAL A 170 -21.42 1.38 -13.25
CA VAL A 170 -22.03 2.07 -14.39
C VAL A 170 -21.01 2.49 -15.46
N GLY A 171 -19.73 2.16 -15.27
CA GLY A 171 -18.65 2.46 -16.21
C GLY A 171 -18.30 3.94 -16.34
N GLU A 172 -18.64 4.76 -15.34
CA GLU A 172 -18.33 6.19 -15.32
C GLU A 172 -16.91 6.48 -14.80
N ASP A 173 -16.30 5.52 -14.10
CA ASP A 173 -14.95 5.58 -13.57
C ASP A 173 -14.29 4.20 -13.64
N THR A 174 -12.97 4.15 -13.53
CA THR A 174 -12.20 2.92 -13.70
C THR A 174 -11.09 2.78 -12.67
N ALA A 175 -10.67 1.53 -12.42
CA ALA A 175 -9.56 1.22 -11.52
C ALA A 175 -8.27 1.91 -11.98
N LEU A 176 -8.01 1.89 -13.30
CA LEU A 176 -6.86 2.56 -13.91
C LEU A 176 -6.88 4.07 -13.65
N ASP A 177 -8.03 4.71 -13.86
CA ASP A 177 -8.16 6.16 -13.67
C ASP A 177 -7.95 6.53 -12.21
N ALA A 178 -8.57 5.81 -11.29
CA ALA A 178 -8.46 6.03 -9.84
C ALA A 178 -7.02 5.85 -9.33
N ALA A 179 -6.33 4.78 -9.71
CA ALA A 179 -4.96 4.54 -9.28
C ALA A 179 -3.99 5.62 -9.80
N LEU A 180 -4.16 6.08 -11.05
CA LEU A 180 -3.33 7.15 -11.60
C LEU A 180 -3.70 8.54 -11.07
N ASP A 181 -4.95 8.79 -10.68
CA ASP A 181 -5.32 10.04 -9.99
C ASP A 181 -4.65 10.12 -8.60
N MET A 182 -4.52 8.99 -7.89
CA MET A 182 -3.82 8.94 -6.61
C MET A 182 -2.33 9.24 -6.72
N LEU A 183 -1.69 8.95 -7.85
CA LEU A 183 -0.31 9.37 -8.10
C LEU A 183 -0.19 10.91 -8.05
N LEU A 184 -1.20 11.62 -8.54
CA LEU A 184 -1.23 13.09 -8.51
C LEU A 184 -1.55 13.63 -7.11
N LEU A 185 -2.31 12.90 -6.29
CA LEU A 185 -2.49 13.24 -4.87
C LEU A 185 -1.16 13.17 -4.11
N VAL A 186 -0.32 12.17 -4.43
CA VAL A 186 1.02 12.04 -3.86
C VAL A 186 1.93 13.20 -4.24
N ASP A 187 1.81 13.75 -5.45
CA ASP A 187 2.54 14.97 -5.81
C ASP A 187 2.20 16.14 -4.87
N GLY A 188 0.91 16.33 -4.56
CA GLY A 188 0.45 17.35 -3.63
C GLY A 188 1.00 17.16 -2.22
N TYR A 189 0.92 15.93 -1.69
CA TYR A 189 1.49 15.56 -0.40
C TYR A 189 2.99 15.83 -0.34
N TYR A 190 3.75 15.35 -1.33
CA TYR A 190 5.20 15.39 -1.29
C TYR A 190 5.73 16.82 -1.45
N ASN A 191 5.07 17.66 -2.26
CA ASN A 191 5.38 19.08 -2.39
C ASN A 191 5.21 19.86 -1.08
N GLU A 192 4.29 19.44 -0.22
CA GLU A 192 4.03 20.09 1.06
C GLU A 192 5.06 19.70 2.12
N VAL A 193 5.42 18.43 2.21
CA VAL A 193 6.35 17.92 3.24
C VAL A 193 7.83 18.14 2.88
N SER A 194 8.17 18.07 1.59
CA SER A 194 9.56 18.16 1.11
C SER A 194 9.88 19.49 0.43
N GLY A 195 8.88 20.33 0.20
CA GLY A 195 9.01 21.54 -0.61
C GLY A 195 8.91 21.28 -2.12
N PRO A 196 9.05 22.31 -2.96
CA PRO A 196 8.89 22.18 -4.40
C PRO A 196 9.95 21.27 -5.03
N GLN A 197 9.59 20.65 -6.15
CA GLN A 197 10.49 19.78 -6.91
C GLN A 197 11.82 20.47 -7.25
N PRO A 198 12.97 19.79 -7.05
CA PRO A 198 14.29 20.35 -7.36
C PRO A 198 14.51 20.67 -8.85
N GLU A 199 15.29 21.72 -9.11
CA GLU A 199 15.77 22.06 -10.46
C GLU A 199 16.91 21.13 -10.92
N ASP A 200 17.70 20.62 -9.98
CA ASP A 200 18.81 19.71 -10.26
C ASP A 200 18.30 18.31 -10.72
N PRO A 201 18.81 17.75 -11.84
CA PRO A 201 18.32 16.48 -12.37
C PRO A 201 18.48 15.28 -11.44
N GLU A 202 19.58 15.17 -10.69
CA GLU A 202 19.82 14.02 -9.79
C GLU A 202 18.88 14.10 -8.58
N GLN A 203 18.73 15.29 -7.99
CA GLN A 203 17.78 15.50 -6.89
C GLN A 203 16.33 15.31 -7.34
N ARG A 204 16.01 15.72 -8.56
CA ARG A 204 14.69 15.50 -9.16
C ARG A 204 14.37 14.03 -9.34
N GLN A 205 15.34 13.22 -9.74
CA GLN A 205 15.19 11.78 -9.84
C GLN A 205 14.87 11.17 -8.47
N GLY A 206 15.66 11.46 -7.43
CA GLY A 206 15.37 10.98 -6.08
C GLY A 206 14.02 11.46 -5.53
N TYR A 207 13.61 12.68 -5.88
CA TYR A 207 12.28 13.22 -5.56
C TYR A 207 11.16 12.42 -6.23
N ALA A 208 11.33 12.06 -7.51
CA ALA A 208 10.38 11.24 -8.24
C ALA A 208 10.28 9.82 -7.65
N GLU A 209 11.41 9.21 -7.33
CA GLU A 209 11.46 7.86 -6.75
C GLU A 209 10.72 7.77 -5.42
N ALA A 210 10.91 8.76 -4.54
CA ALA A 210 10.22 8.81 -3.26
C ALA A 210 8.69 8.93 -3.42
N LYS A 211 8.22 9.71 -4.40
CA LYS A 211 6.78 9.80 -4.71
C LYS A 211 6.21 8.47 -5.19
N LEU A 212 6.93 7.73 -6.03
CA LEU A 212 6.46 6.43 -6.48
C LEU A 212 6.34 5.42 -5.35
N LEU A 213 7.29 5.41 -4.40
CA LEU A 213 7.21 4.55 -3.22
C LEU A 213 5.96 4.86 -2.38
N VAL A 214 5.67 6.15 -2.14
CA VAL A 214 4.45 6.57 -1.42
C VAL A 214 3.20 6.16 -2.20
N TRP A 215 3.16 6.36 -3.51
CA TRP A 215 2.04 5.95 -4.35
C TRP A 215 1.83 4.44 -4.35
N GLN A 216 2.89 3.64 -4.52
CA GLN A 216 2.83 2.19 -4.50
C GLN A 216 2.35 1.68 -3.13
N SER A 217 2.83 2.27 -2.03
CA SER A 217 2.32 1.97 -0.69
C SER A 217 0.84 2.31 -0.54
N LEU A 218 0.36 3.42 -1.11
CA LEU A 218 -1.03 3.85 -1.02
C LEU A 218 -1.98 2.93 -1.80
N VAL A 219 -1.61 2.56 -3.04
CA VAL A 219 -2.49 1.75 -3.92
C VAL A 219 -2.36 0.26 -3.69
N ALA A 220 -1.15 -0.23 -3.42
CA ALA A 220 -0.83 -1.65 -3.38
C ALA A 220 -0.26 -2.14 -2.04
N GLY A 221 -0.05 -1.25 -1.07
CA GLY A 221 0.59 -1.62 0.20
C GLY A 221 2.02 -2.12 -0.01
N SER A 222 2.57 -2.82 0.99
CA SER A 222 3.98 -3.25 0.99
C SER A 222 4.16 -4.77 1.10
N THR A 223 3.10 -5.54 0.91
CA THR A 223 2.97 -6.93 1.42
C THR A 223 3.62 -8.01 0.55
N ARG A 224 4.35 -7.68 -0.50
CA ARG A 224 5.06 -8.71 -1.29
C ARG A 224 6.17 -9.29 -0.43
N ILE A 225 5.96 -10.50 0.09
CA ILE A 225 7.01 -11.30 0.69
C ILE A 225 7.89 -11.84 -0.43
N ASN A 226 9.18 -11.60 -0.36
CA ASN A 226 10.16 -12.18 -1.25
C ASN A 226 10.06 -13.72 -1.12
N PRO A 227 9.74 -14.45 -2.20
CA PRO A 227 9.52 -15.89 -2.14
C PRO A 227 10.79 -16.70 -1.83
N LEU A 228 11.98 -16.10 -1.96
CA LEU A 228 13.27 -16.73 -1.65
C LEU A 228 13.73 -16.52 -0.21
N THR A 229 13.39 -15.38 0.40
CA THR A 229 13.84 -15.02 1.76
C THR A 229 12.72 -15.04 2.80
N ASN A 230 11.47 -15.07 2.35
CA ASN A 230 10.27 -14.94 3.17
C ASN A 230 10.20 -13.63 3.97
N GLU A 231 10.88 -12.58 3.49
CA GLU A 231 10.90 -11.22 4.05
C GLU A 231 10.14 -10.23 3.15
N PRO A 232 9.49 -9.18 3.66
CA PRO A 232 8.85 -8.16 2.82
C PRO A 232 9.84 -7.50 1.84
N MET A 233 9.47 -7.41 0.55
CA MET A 233 10.22 -6.74 -0.51
C MET A 233 10.23 -5.21 -0.32
N PHE A 234 9.25 -4.67 0.39
CA PHE A 234 9.15 -3.26 0.77
C PHE A 234 8.65 -3.18 2.23
N SER A 235 9.36 -2.48 3.12
CA SER A 235 8.82 -2.11 4.44
C SER A 235 8.66 -0.59 4.44
N HIS A 236 7.41 -0.11 4.42
CA HIS A 236 7.11 1.32 4.51
C HIS A 236 7.00 1.78 5.98
N SER A 237 7.73 1.14 6.91
CA SER A 237 7.59 1.39 8.35
C SER A 237 6.15 1.19 8.83
N ILE A 238 5.69 1.93 9.85
CA ILE A 238 4.29 1.92 10.34
C ILE A 238 3.21 2.10 9.27
N TYR A 239 3.59 2.59 8.09
CA TYR A 239 2.69 2.95 7.00
C TYR A 239 2.45 1.80 6.00
N ALA A 240 3.14 0.66 6.16
CA ALA A 240 2.99 -0.54 5.33
C ALA A 240 1.54 -1.02 5.16
N ARG A 241 0.72 -0.86 6.22
CA ARG A 241 -0.70 -1.23 6.24
C ARG A 241 -1.64 -0.14 5.72
N ASN A 242 -1.17 1.08 5.58
CA ASN A 242 -1.96 2.24 5.18
C ASN A 242 -2.14 2.31 3.66
N ASN A 243 -2.75 1.27 3.12
CA ASN A 243 -3.18 1.20 1.74
C ASN A 243 -4.71 1.19 1.67
N ILE A 244 -5.21 1.71 0.57
CA ILE A 244 -6.63 1.87 0.30
C ILE A 244 -7.35 0.52 0.23
N GLY A 245 -6.65 -0.52 -0.25
CA GLY A 245 -7.21 -1.85 -0.34
C GLY A 245 -7.62 -2.40 1.02
N THR A 246 -6.75 -2.24 2.03
CA THR A 246 -7.05 -2.62 3.40
C THR A 246 -8.14 -1.76 4.02
N MET A 247 -8.16 -0.44 3.75
CA MET A 247 -9.26 0.43 4.22
C MET A 247 -10.62 -0.06 3.72
N TYR A 248 -10.71 -0.41 2.43
CA TYR A 248 -11.95 -0.94 1.84
C TYR A 248 -12.37 -2.30 2.42
N GLN A 249 -11.43 -3.19 2.73
CA GLN A 249 -11.75 -4.46 3.41
C GLN A 249 -12.46 -4.24 4.74
N TYR A 250 -12.05 -3.23 5.53
CA TYR A 250 -12.77 -2.87 6.76
C TYR A 250 -14.12 -2.21 6.51
N GLU A 251 -14.29 -1.51 5.39
CA GLU A 251 -15.58 -0.91 5.02
C GLU A 251 -16.63 -2.00 4.79
N ILE A 252 -16.25 -3.06 4.07
CA ILE A 252 -17.16 -4.16 3.73
C ILE A 252 -17.15 -5.29 4.77
N GLY A 253 -16.14 -5.34 5.65
CA GLY A 253 -15.99 -6.36 6.69
C GLY A 253 -15.51 -7.72 6.17
N GLU A 254 -14.91 -7.78 4.98
CA GLU A 254 -14.48 -9.02 4.31
C GLU A 254 -13.00 -8.95 3.93
N GLU A 255 -12.28 -10.08 4.11
CA GLU A 255 -10.90 -10.21 3.67
C GLU A 255 -10.88 -10.40 2.15
N MET A 256 -10.07 -9.59 1.46
CA MET A 256 -9.96 -9.62 0.01
C MET A 256 -8.50 -9.62 -0.44
N GLY A 257 -8.23 -10.33 -1.53
CA GLY A 257 -6.96 -10.18 -2.24
C GLY A 257 -6.87 -8.78 -2.85
N ILE A 258 -5.66 -8.23 -2.94
CA ILE A 258 -5.45 -6.88 -3.50
C ILE A 258 -6.00 -6.73 -4.92
N SER A 259 -5.91 -7.80 -5.70
CA SER A 259 -6.41 -7.89 -7.06
C SER A 259 -7.95 -7.87 -7.13
N GLU A 260 -8.62 -8.41 -6.12
CA GLU A 260 -10.08 -8.36 -6.01
C GLU A 260 -10.57 -6.97 -5.60
N VAL A 261 -9.78 -6.23 -4.83
CA VAL A 261 -10.15 -4.87 -4.40
C VAL A 261 -10.15 -3.90 -5.58
N TRP A 262 -9.16 -3.96 -6.46
CA TRP A 262 -9.07 -3.04 -7.59
C TRP A 262 -9.84 -3.49 -8.82
N GLY A 263 -9.71 -4.77 -9.20
CA GLY A 263 -10.12 -5.22 -10.52
C GLY A 263 -9.27 -4.63 -11.64
N VAL A 264 -9.79 -4.67 -12.88
CA VAL A 264 -9.05 -4.32 -14.11
C VAL A 264 -9.82 -3.37 -15.02
N SER A 265 -10.83 -2.68 -14.50
CA SER A 265 -11.59 -1.69 -15.27
C SER A 265 -10.66 -0.58 -15.79
N GLY A 266 -10.91 -0.14 -17.02
CA GLY A 266 -10.12 0.91 -17.70
C GLY A 266 -8.93 0.40 -18.50
N PHE A 267 -8.46 -0.83 -18.28
CA PHE A 267 -7.42 -1.43 -19.10
C PHE A 267 -7.97 -1.95 -20.43
N HIS A 268 -7.24 -1.72 -21.51
CA HIS A 268 -7.49 -2.37 -22.79
C HIS A 268 -7.25 -3.88 -22.65
N PRO A 269 -8.05 -4.77 -23.28
CA PRO A 269 -7.97 -6.23 -23.08
C PRO A 269 -6.58 -6.85 -23.25
N ARG A 270 -5.72 -6.24 -24.09
CA ARG A 270 -4.33 -6.67 -24.28
C ARG A 270 -3.47 -6.62 -23.01
N PHE A 271 -3.84 -5.80 -22.03
CA PHE A 271 -3.17 -5.67 -20.74
C PHE A 271 -3.88 -6.45 -19.63
N VAL A 272 -4.93 -7.21 -19.95
CA VAL A 272 -5.61 -8.07 -18.98
C VAL A 272 -5.32 -9.53 -19.30
N GLY A 273 -5.31 -9.90 -20.58
CA GLY A 273 -5.04 -11.28 -21.00
C GLY A 273 -6.26 -12.18 -20.77
N ILE A 274 -6.30 -12.87 -19.63
CA ILE A 274 -7.38 -13.81 -19.26
C ILE A 274 -8.39 -13.17 -18.30
N ALA A 275 -9.61 -13.74 -18.24
CA ALA A 275 -10.69 -13.17 -17.44
C ALA A 275 -10.44 -13.25 -15.92
N GLU A 276 -9.64 -14.23 -15.50
CA GLU A 276 -9.23 -14.46 -14.12
C GLU A 276 -8.15 -13.48 -13.65
N ASN A 277 -7.47 -12.79 -14.57
CA ASN A 277 -6.45 -11.82 -14.23
C ASN A 277 -7.10 -10.53 -13.72
N ASN A 278 -6.99 -10.29 -12.41
CA ASN A 278 -7.55 -9.13 -11.75
C ASN A 278 -6.49 -8.24 -11.07
N ASN A 279 -5.19 -8.48 -11.29
CA ASN A 279 -4.12 -7.86 -10.49
C ASN A 279 -3.41 -6.67 -11.16
N GLN A 280 -3.94 -6.14 -12.26
CA GLN A 280 -3.17 -5.23 -13.13
C GLN A 280 -2.81 -3.87 -12.49
N ILE A 281 -3.58 -3.38 -11.51
CA ILE A 281 -3.18 -2.21 -10.72
C ILE A 281 -1.95 -2.52 -9.86
N GLU A 282 -1.94 -3.68 -9.21
CA GLU A 282 -0.80 -4.14 -8.41
C GLU A 282 0.43 -4.33 -9.32
N HIS A 283 0.27 -5.05 -10.44
CA HIS A 283 1.34 -5.27 -11.42
C HIS A 283 1.90 -3.94 -11.94
N MET A 284 1.04 -3.01 -12.34
CA MET A 284 1.44 -1.67 -12.80
C MET A 284 2.27 -0.95 -11.74
N SER A 285 1.83 -0.98 -10.48
CA SER A 285 2.55 -0.31 -9.39
C SER A 285 3.94 -0.92 -9.15
N ILE A 286 4.05 -2.25 -9.15
CA ILE A 286 5.32 -2.97 -8.97
C ILE A 286 6.27 -2.69 -10.12
N SER A 287 5.79 -2.85 -11.36
CA SER A 287 6.61 -2.64 -12.54
C SER A 287 7.09 -1.20 -12.67
N THR A 288 6.31 -0.23 -12.20
CA THR A 288 6.74 1.17 -12.12
C THR A 288 7.90 1.35 -11.14
N ILE A 289 7.83 0.75 -9.95
CA ILE A 289 8.94 0.79 -8.98
C ILE A 289 10.18 0.12 -9.54
N LEU A 290 10.05 -1.09 -10.08
CA LEU A 290 11.18 -1.84 -10.62
C LEU A 290 11.89 -1.07 -11.73
N GLN A 291 11.14 -0.46 -12.65
CA GLN A 291 11.76 0.26 -13.77
C GLN A 291 12.30 1.65 -13.39
N VAL A 292 11.55 2.42 -12.59
CA VAL A 292 11.88 3.84 -12.36
C VAL A 292 12.74 4.04 -11.12
N VAL A 293 12.50 3.29 -10.04
CA VAL A 293 13.23 3.42 -8.77
C VAL A 293 14.45 2.50 -8.73
N MET A 294 14.30 1.30 -9.28
CA MET A 294 15.35 0.29 -9.21
C MET A 294 16.22 0.20 -10.46
N ASP A 295 15.86 0.94 -11.51
CA ASP A 295 16.53 0.92 -12.82
C ASP A 295 16.61 -0.51 -13.41
N GLU A 296 15.60 -1.34 -13.13
CA GLU A 296 15.53 -2.69 -13.68
C GLU A 296 15.15 -2.65 -15.15
N SER A 297 15.88 -3.42 -15.96
CA SER A 297 15.66 -3.41 -17.39
C SER A 297 14.39 -4.16 -17.77
N LEU A 298 13.70 -3.66 -18.78
CA LEU A 298 12.53 -4.31 -19.36
C LEU A 298 12.81 -5.78 -19.74
N SER A 299 14.02 -6.10 -20.19
CA SER A 299 14.40 -7.47 -20.54
C SER A 299 14.42 -8.40 -19.33
N VAL A 300 14.80 -7.92 -18.14
CA VAL A 300 14.78 -8.71 -16.91
C VAL A 300 13.34 -8.97 -16.48
N LEU A 301 12.50 -7.95 -16.49
CA LEU A 301 11.09 -8.09 -16.14
C LEU A 301 10.36 -9.06 -17.06
N ASN A 302 10.56 -8.95 -18.38
CA ASN A 302 9.95 -9.87 -19.33
C ASN A 302 10.48 -11.31 -19.17
N ALA A 303 11.76 -11.49 -18.83
CA ALA A 303 12.30 -12.82 -18.56
C ALA A 303 11.67 -13.47 -17.31
N ILE A 304 11.34 -12.69 -16.27
CA ILE A 304 10.63 -13.18 -15.09
C ILE A 304 9.22 -13.67 -15.49
N GLU A 305 8.51 -12.94 -16.34
CA GLU A 305 7.19 -13.38 -16.80
C GLU A 305 7.26 -14.65 -17.67
N GLU A 306 8.26 -14.77 -18.54
CA GLU A 306 8.51 -16.01 -19.29
C GLU A 306 8.83 -17.19 -18.36
N GLU A 307 9.60 -16.97 -17.29
CA GLU A 307 9.90 -17.99 -16.29
C GLU A 307 8.63 -18.51 -15.61
N LYS A 308 7.71 -17.63 -15.20
CA LYS A 308 6.44 -18.03 -14.56
C LYS A 308 5.64 -18.97 -15.48
N VAL A 309 5.60 -18.69 -16.78
CA VAL A 309 4.95 -19.57 -17.77
C VAL A 309 5.67 -20.93 -17.84
N LEU A 310 7.00 -20.93 -17.91
CA LEU A 310 7.80 -22.16 -17.97
C LEU A 310 7.69 -23.01 -16.69
N ALA A 311 7.51 -22.36 -15.54
CA ALA A 311 7.29 -22.99 -14.24
C ALA A 311 5.83 -23.45 -14.03
N GLY A 312 4.92 -23.14 -14.96
CA GLY A 312 3.49 -23.44 -14.85
C GLY A 312 2.78 -22.62 -13.77
N GLN A 313 3.32 -21.46 -13.43
CA GLN A 313 2.80 -20.55 -12.41
C GLN A 313 1.89 -19.45 -12.97
N ALA A 314 1.91 -19.24 -14.30
CA ALA A 314 1.06 -18.27 -14.99
C ALA A 314 0.62 -18.80 -16.36
N ASP A 315 -0.53 -18.32 -16.86
CA ASP A 315 -0.94 -18.59 -18.24
C ASP A 315 -0.12 -17.74 -19.23
N SER A 316 0.08 -18.27 -20.44
CA SER A 316 0.80 -17.54 -21.50
C SER A 316 0.17 -16.19 -21.86
N ALA A 317 -1.15 -16.07 -21.77
CA ALA A 317 -1.87 -14.83 -22.04
C ALA A 317 -1.79 -13.83 -20.88
N GLU A 318 -1.73 -14.32 -19.63
CA GLU A 318 -1.43 -13.49 -18.44
C GLU A 318 -0.02 -12.90 -18.55
N ALA A 319 0.99 -13.75 -18.80
CA ALA A 319 2.36 -13.28 -18.99
C ALA A 319 2.51 -12.31 -20.17
N ALA A 320 1.77 -12.53 -21.27
CA ALA A 320 1.77 -11.60 -22.40
C ALA A 320 1.16 -10.24 -22.05
N ALA A 321 0.12 -10.21 -21.21
CA ALA A 321 -0.48 -8.98 -20.70
C ALA A 321 0.48 -8.21 -19.79
N ASP A 322 1.12 -8.92 -18.86
CA ASP A 322 2.11 -8.37 -17.92
C ASP A 322 3.34 -7.82 -18.66
N MET A 323 3.86 -8.54 -19.65
CA MET A 323 4.94 -8.04 -20.53
C MET A 323 4.52 -6.80 -21.33
N ALA A 324 3.28 -6.75 -21.81
CA ALA A 324 2.76 -5.58 -22.51
C ALA A 324 2.64 -4.38 -21.56
N LEU A 325 2.24 -4.60 -20.31
CA LEU A 325 2.19 -3.57 -19.27
C LEU A 325 3.59 -3.06 -18.91
N ASN A 326 4.58 -3.96 -18.78
CA ASN A 326 5.98 -3.59 -18.57
C ASN A 326 6.50 -2.68 -19.69
N GLN A 327 6.21 -3.02 -20.95
CA GLN A 327 6.58 -2.21 -22.11
C GLN A 327 5.89 -0.84 -22.09
N ALA A 328 4.60 -0.78 -21.75
CA ALA A 328 3.87 0.48 -21.67
C ALA A 328 4.48 1.44 -20.64
N ILE A 329 4.88 0.93 -19.47
CA ILE A 329 5.56 1.72 -18.44
C ILE A 329 6.91 2.23 -18.95
N HIS A 330 7.68 1.36 -19.61
CA HIS A 330 8.99 1.71 -20.17
C HIS A 330 8.90 2.85 -21.20
N ASP A 331 7.93 2.77 -22.11
CA ASP A 331 7.83 3.68 -23.25
C ASP A 331 7.12 4.99 -22.89
N GLU A 332 6.04 4.91 -22.10
CA GLU A 332 5.10 6.03 -21.94
C GLU A 332 5.22 6.73 -20.58
N PHE A 333 5.71 6.04 -19.55
CA PHE A 333 5.74 6.57 -18.18
C PHE A 333 7.15 6.96 -17.73
N ALA A 334 8.08 5.99 -17.73
CA ALA A 334 9.42 6.16 -17.19
C ALA A 334 10.19 7.36 -17.78
N PRO A 335 10.14 7.66 -19.10
CA PRO A 335 10.91 8.76 -19.69
C PRO A 335 10.41 10.14 -19.25
N LEU A 336 9.14 10.24 -18.82
CA LEU A 336 8.47 11.50 -18.52
C LEU A 336 8.42 11.79 -17.01
N TYR A 337 8.33 10.74 -16.19
CA TYR A 337 7.86 10.87 -14.82
C TYR A 337 8.70 11.81 -13.93
N ALA A 338 10.03 11.73 -14.03
CA ALA A 338 10.89 12.62 -13.26
C ALA A 338 10.69 14.10 -13.62
N GLN A 339 10.30 14.40 -14.86
CA GLN A 339 10.14 15.77 -15.35
C GLN A 339 8.72 16.30 -15.11
N ASP A 340 7.72 15.49 -15.40
CA ASP A 340 6.30 15.86 -15.33
C ASP A 340 5.45 14.61 -15.04
N SER A 341 5.11 14.44 -13.76
CA SER A 341 4.29 13.32 -13.28
C SER A 341 2.89 13.33 -13.86
N GLN A 342 2.31 14.51 -14.12
CA GLN A 342 0.98 14.65 -14.71
C GLN A 342 0.98 14.22 -16.18
N ALA A 343 2.00 14.62 -16.94
CA ALA A 343 2.18 14.19 -18.32
C ALA A 343 2.43 12.67 -18.39
N ALA A 344 3.27 12.13 -17.51
CA ALA A 344 3.55 10.69 -17.43
C ALA A 344 2.28 9.88 -17.11
N ALA A 345 1.51 10.27 -16.09
CA ALA A 345 0.25 9.61 -15.74
C ALA A 345 -0.77 9.68 -16.88
N SER A 346 -0.87 10.83 -17.55
CA SER A 346 -1.79 11.01 -18.69
C SER A 346 -1.39 10.19 -19.92
N ALA A 347 -0.09 10.08 -20.21
CA ALA A 347 0.43 9.26 -21.29
C ALA A 347 0.14 7.78 -21.04
N LEU A 348 0.48 7.29 -19.84
CA LEU A 348 0.24 5.91 -19.44
C LEU A 348 -1.26 5.57 -19.47
N ARG A 349 -2.13 6.44 -18.91
CA ARG A 349 -3.60 6.27 -18.94
C ARG A 349 -4.14 6.08 -20.35
N ARG A 350 -3.74 6.94 -21.30
CA ARG A 350 -4.19 6.82 -22.70
C ARG A 350 -3.73 5.51 -23.32
N TYR A 351 -2.46 5.18 -23.16
CA TYR A 351 -1.88 3.98 -23.76
C TYR A 351 -2.50 2.69 -23.20
N LEU A 352 -2.70 2.63 -21.89
CA LEU A 352 -3.28 1.48 -21.20
C LEU A 352 -4.76 1.31 -21.47
N SER A 353 -5.51 2.40 -21.62
CA SER A 353 -6.93 2.35 -21.99
C SER A 353 -7.18 2.10 -23.48
N GLY A 354 -6.15 2.22 -24.32
CA GLY A 354 -6.27 2.10 -25.78
C GLY A 354 -6.96 3.29 -26.44
N LYS A 355 -6.88 4.48 -25.83
CA LYS A 355 -7.51 5.72 -26.29
C LYS A 355 -6.53 6.73 -26.86
#